data_AF-A0A1G1NLJ5-F1
#
_entry.id   AF-A0A1G1NLJ5-F1
#
_cell.length_a   1.000
_cell.length_b   1.000
_cell.length_c   1.000
_cell.angle_alpha   90.00
_cell.angle_beta   90.00
_cell.angle_gamma   90.00
#
_symmetry.space_group_name_H-M   'P 1'
#
loop_
_entity.id
_entity.type
_entity.pdbx_description
1 polymer ?
#
loop_
_entity_poly.entity_id
_entity_poly.type
_entity_poly.pdbx_seq_one_letter_code
_entity_poly.pdbx_strand_id
1 'polypeptide(L)'
;MPRKKSSKTNTASGKNRKSLVLSVKRLIDDYIYRIDLDADYQREKVWSKKNQEELLNSILTDIDIPKLYLAEVSGNEQFDYECIDGKQRMLTLLSFFKPDEDEKSPLLIDIFKKKYTYKQLKKEHPNIAKQIENYELNFVVYKQEDLDEDFVREIFRRLQLGIRLNSGELLNSQTGSIRDFIFKEVGKDGPFFKNTKLSYKRFSRQFTLAQICINSFKRKSEGDFVRARLADIQYFFEEEGKISKNDENLNRIREILKAMDASFGVTAESISSRATAVSAYLFIENLYQENKKDLTQKFAKFYIQLLEEIKHNMQLLAKYESPENTKIMEGFQKYILQASVEPYSIRRRDEFLKSAFDFYLTKGKIVGSK
;
A
#
# COMPACT_ATOMS: atom_id res chain seq x y z
N MET A 1 -3.32 -50.47 49.04
CA MET A 1 -4.34 -49.40 49.17
C MET A 1 -4.25 -48.48 47.97
N PRO A 2 -5.39 -48.10 47.36
CA PRO A 2 -5.43 -47.57 46.00
C PRO A 2 -5.17 -46.06 45.93
N ARG A 3 -4.52 -45.64 44.84
CA ARG A 3 -4.45 -44.26 44.34
C ARG A 3 -5.88 -43.75 44.08
N LYS A 4 -6.34 -42.76 44.85
CA LYS A 4 -7.51 -41.95 44.46
C LYS A 4 -7.09 -40.99 43.35
N LYS A 5 -7.43 -41.36 42.12
CA LYS A 5 -7.64 -40.42 41.01
C LYS A 5 -8.71 -39.42 41.44
N SER A 6 -8.38 -38.15 41.63
CA SER A 6 -9.38 -37.09 41.58
C SER A 6 -9.59 -36.73 40.11
N SER A 7 -10.71 -37.21 39.59
CA SER A 7 -11.23 -36.92 38.26
C SER A 7 -11.36 -35.42 38.02
N LYS A 8 -10.93 -35.00 36.83
CA LYS A 8 -11.31 -33.73 36.21
C LYS A 8 -12.82 -33.51 36.33
N THR A 9 -13.23 -32.45 37.00
CA THR A 9 -14.42 -31.70 36.57
C THR A 9 -13.91 -30.62 35.63
N ASN A 10 -13.75 -31.00 34.35
CA ASN A 10 -13.64 -30.06 33.27
C ASN A 10 -15.05 -29.48 33.09
N THR A 11 -15.41 -28.50 33.93
CA THR A 11 -16.59 -27.69 33.72
C THR A 11 -16.34 -26.86 32.47
N ALA A 12 -16.97 -27.25 31.36
CA ALA A 12 -17.19 -26.35 30.25
C ALA A 12 -18.03 -25.18 30.78
N SER A 13 -17.36 -24.13 31.28
CA SER A 13 -17.99 -22.89 31.72
C SER A 13 -18.26 -22.02 30.50
N GLY A 14 -19.40 -21.33 30.50
CA GLY A 14 -20.00 -20.68 29.34
C GLY A 14 -19.08 -19.69 28.62
N LYS A 15 -19.41 -19.35 27.36
CA LYS A 15 -18.62 -18.41 26.54
C LYS A 15 -18.26 -17.14 27.36
N ASN A 16 -16.97 -16.96 27.67
CA ASN A 16 -16.37 -15.80 28.39
C ASN A 16 -16.53 -14.44 27.66
N ARG A 17 -17.27 -14.43 26.54
CA ARG A 17 -17.53 -13.26 25.71
C ARG A 17 -18.99 -13.25 25.26
N LYS A 18 -19.62 -12.08 25.33
CA LYS A 18 -20.94 -11.81 24.77
C LYS A 18 -20.82 -10.96 23.52
N SER A 19 -21.67 -11.21 22.53
CA SER A 19 -21.84 -10.33 21.39
C SER A 19 -22.92 -9.31 21.71
N LEU A 20 -22.64 -8.05 21.42
CA LEU A 20 -23.58 -6.94 21.59
C LEU A 20 -23.65 -6.19 20.26
N VAL A 21 -24.86 -5.92 19.78
CA VAL A 21 -25.09 -5.13 18.57
C VAL A 21 -25.77 -3.84 18.98
N LEU A 22 -25.18 -2.71 18.61
CA LEU A 22 -25.72 -1.37 18.89
C LEU A 22 -25.81 -0.61 17.57
N SER A 23 -26.89 0.13 17.35
CA SER A 23 -26.85 1.16 16.31
C SER A 23 -25.86 2.26 16.71
N VAL A 24 -25.30 2.97 15.74
CA VAL A 24 -24.44 4.13 15.98
C VAL A 24 -25.13 5.12 16.92
N LYS A 25 -26.41 5.41 16.70
CA LYS A 25 -27.20 6.29 17.57
C LYS A 25 -27.23 5.81 19.01
N ARG A 26 -27.53 4.52 19.23
CA ARG A 26 -27.60 3.93 20.56
C ARG A 26 -26.23 3.95 21.26
N LEU A 27 -25.14 3.74 20.52
CA LEU A 27 -23.79 3.92 21.06
C LEU A 27 -23.61 5.35 21.58
N ILE A 28 -23.89 6.36 20.74
CA ILE A 28 -23.62 7.77 21.03
C ILE A 28 -24.53 8.33 22.13
N ASP A 29 -25.78 7.89 22.20
CA ASP A 29 -26.76 8.41 23.14
C ASP A 29 -26.66 7.70 24.51
N ASP A 30 -26.50 6.37 24.52
CA ASP A 30 -26.67 5.58 25.75
C ASP A 30 -25.38 4.95 26.30
N TYR A 31 -24.38 4.66 25.45
CA TYR A 31 -23.22 3.84 25.85
C TYR A 31 -21.91 4.61 25.94
N ILE A 32 -21.70 5.64 25.11
CA ILE A 32 -20.37 6.25 24.93
C ILE A 32 -19.78 6.80 26.23
N TYR A 33 -20.60 7.34 27.13
CA TYR A 33 -20.18 7.87 28.43
C TYR A 33 -20.03 6.79 29.52
N ARG A 34 -20.42 5.54 29.22
CA ARG A 34 -20.29 4.38 30.12
C ARG A 34 -19.05 3.54 29.78
N ILE A 35 -18.26 3.96 28.79
CA ILE A 35 -17.07 3.27 28.30
C ILE A 35 -15.86 4.13 28.61
N ASP A 36 -14.90 3.58 29.35
CA ASP A 36 -13.58 4.16 29.51
C ASP A 36 -12.80 4.04 28.19
N LEU A 37 -12.49 5.18 27.58
CA LEU A 37 -11.72 5.28 26.35
C LEU A 37 -10.24 5.56 26.61
N ASP A 38 -9.81 5.78 27.86
CA ASP A 38 -8.47 6.26 28.23
C ASP A 38 -7.64 5.22 29.00
N ALA A 39 -7.76 3.95 28.62
CA ALA A 39 -6.93 2.87 29.15
C ALA A 39 -5.42 3.09 28.91
N ASP A 40 -4.62 2.89 29.96
CA ASP A 40 -3.17 3.20 30.04
C ASP A 40 -2.28 2.41 29.07
N TYR A 41 -2.71 1.21 28.67
CA TYR A 41 -1.97 0.33 27.78
C TYR A 41 -2.18 0.64 26.29
N GLN A 42 -3.09 1.56 25.96
CA GLN A 42 -3.32 1.98 24.58
C GLN A 42 -2.33 3.07 24.16
N ARG A 43 -2.02 3.13 22.85
CA ARG A 43 -1.19 4.21 22.30
C ARG A 43 -2.04 5.48 22.14
N GLU A 44 -1.47 6.65 22.45
CA GLU A 44 -2.05 7.98 22.17
C GLU A 44 -2.20 8.30 20.67
N LYS A 45 -1.99 7.34 19.76
CA LYS A 45 -1.99 7.62 18.33
C LYS A 45 -3.40 7.96 17.85
N VAL A 46 -3.62 9.25 17.63
CA VAL A 46 -4.85 9.80 17.07
C VAL A 46 -4.92 9.54 15.57
N TRP A 47 -6.08 9.09 15.08
CA TRP A 47 -6.34 9.02 13.64
C TRP A 47 -6.28 10.41 13.01
N SER A 48 -5.70 10.52 11.80
CA SER A 48 -5.81 11.76 11.03
C SER A 48 -7.25 11.99 10.64
N LYS A 49 -7.64 13.25 10.45
CA LYS A 49 -8.97 13.63 9.93
C LYS A 49 -9.38 12.81 8.71
N LYS A 50 -8.45 12.55 7.79
CA LYS A 50 -8.70 11.70 6.61
C LYS A 50 -9.14 10.29 6.98
N ASN A 51 -8.47 9.62 7.92
CA ASN A 51 -8.86 8.27 8.35
C ASN A 51 -10.23 8.27 9.07
N GLN A 52 -10.52 9.35 9.81
CA GLN A 52 -11.81 9.54 10.48
C GLN A 52 -12.94 9.71 9.44
N GLU A 53 -12.74 10.55 8.42
CA GLU A 53 -13.68 10.72 7.30
C GLU A 53 -13.85 9.41 6.49
N GLU A 54 -12.80 8.61 6.31
CA GLU A 54 -12.88 7.28 5.66
C GLU A 54 -13.73 6.27 6.46
N LEU A 55 -13.70 6.31 7.79
CA LEU A 55 -14.62 5.51 8.63
C LEU A 55 -16.07 5.92 8.39
N LEU A 56 -16.35 7.23 8.38
CA LEU A 56 -17.70 7.74 8.14
C LEU A 56 -18.19 7.36 6.74
N ASN A 57 -17.31 7.40 5.74
CA ASN A 57 -17.63 6.94 4.39
C ASN A 57 -17.91 5.43 4.34
N SER A 58 -17.19 4.62 5.12
CA SER A 58 -17.46 3.18 5.24
C SER A 58 -18.88 2.92 5.77
N ILE A 59 -19.30 3.67 6.78
CA ILE A 59 -20.67 3.60 7.33
C ILE A 59 -21.72 4.06 6.31
N LEU A 60 -21.46 5.16 5.59
CA LEU A 60 -22.35 5.66 4.55
C LEU A 60 -22.55 4.63 3.42
N THR A 61 -21.50 3.90 3.08
CA THR A 61 -21.47 2.93 1.96
C THR A 61 -21.76 1.49 2.38
N ASP A 62 -22.18 1.28 3.64
CA ASP A 62 -22.49 -0.03 4.21
C ASP A 62 -21.33 -1.05 4.12
N ILE A 63 -20.10 -0.55 4.25
CA ILE A 63 -18.90 -1.37 4.40
C ILE A 63 -18.79 -1.79 5.87
N ASP A 64 -18.69 -3.09 6.13
CA ASP A 64 -18.53 -3.63 7.49
C ASP A 64 -17.25 -3.06 8.14
N ILE A 65 -17.42 -2.46 9.33
CA ILE A 65 -16.30 -1.99 10.13
C ILE A 65 -15.85 -3.10 11.08
N PRO A 66 -14.55 -3.22 11.41
CA PRO A 66 -14.13 -4.28 12.30
C PRO A 66 -14.77 -4.12 13.69
N LYS A 67 -14.94 -5.24 14.38
CA LYS A 67 -15.58 -5.30 15.69
C LYS A 67 -14.90 -4.39 16.72
N LEU A 68 -15.68 -3.93 17.67
CA LEU A 68 -15.26 -3.17 18.84
C LEU A 68 -15.14 -4.14 20.03
N TYR A 69 -14.12 -3.96 20.86
CA TYR A 69 -13.83 -4.88 21.95
C TYR A 69 -13.87 -4.14 23.28
N LEU A 70 -14.69 -4.63 24.21
CA LEU A 70 -14.86 -4.07 25.54
C LEU A 70 -14.58 -5.13 26.61
N ALA A 71 -14.07 -4.68 27.76
CA ALA A 71 -14.06 -5.42 29.01
C ALA A 71 -15.17 -4.86 29.91
N GLU A 72 -15.97 -5.70 30.55
CA GLU A 72 -16.79 -5.26 31.68
C GLU A 72 -15.89 -4.95 32.86
N VAL A 73 -16.11 -3.80 33.49
CA VAL A 73 -15.45 -3.40 34.74
C VAL A 73 -16.47 -3.41 35.88
N SER A 74 -16.05 -3.75 37.09
CA SER A 74 -16.88 -3.51 38.28
C SER A 74 -16.07 -2.88 39.40
N GLY A 75 -16.77 -2.13 40.26
CA GLY A 75 -16.17 -1.27 41.27
C GLY A 75 -15.71 0.10 40.77
N ASN A 76 -15.89 0.41 39.48
CA ASN A 76 -15.77 1.76 38.94
C ASN A 76 -17.18 2.39 38.91
N GLU A 77 -17.41 3.44 39.68
CA GLU A 77 -18.72 4.14 39.71
C GLU A 77 -19.00 4.95 38.44
N GLN A 78 -17.97 5.21 37.62
CA GLN A 78 -18.03 6.08 36.45
C GLN A 78 -18.23 5.32 35.13
N PHE A 79 -17.66 4.11 35.00
CA PHE A 79 -17.68 3.34 33.76
C PHE A 79 -18.15 1.91 33.99
N ASP A 80 -18.97 1.39 33.07
CA ASP A 80 -19.40 -0.01 33.05
C ASP A 80 -18.49 -0.88 32.19
N TYR A 81 -17.75 -0.25 31.27
CA TYR A 81 -16.87 -0.92 30.33
C TYR A 81 -15.53 -0.21 30.21
N GLU A 82 -14.47 -0.97 29.97
CA GLU A 82 -13.19 -0.47 29.48
C GLU A 82 -13.04 -0.83 28.00
N CYS A 83 -12.61 0.12 27.17
CA CYS A 83 -12.30 -0.15 25.77
C CYS A 83 -10.98 -0.93 25.64
N ILE A 84 -11.03 -2.12 25.04
CA ILE A 84 -9.82 -2.90 24.69
C ILE A 84 -9.31 -2.49 23.29
N ASP A 85 -10.21 -2.39 22.30
CA ASP A 85 -9.88 -1.98 20.93
C ASP A 85 -11.05 -1.27 20.26
N GLY A 86 -10.74 -0.22 19.50
CA GLY A 86 -11.74 0.59 18.80
C GLY A 86 -11.96 2.00 19.31
N LYS A 87 -11.16 2.47 20.28
CA LYS A 87 -11.11 3.86 20.76
C LYS A 87 -11.28 4.89 19.64
N GLN A 88 -10.42 4.84 18.63
CA GLN A 88 -10.43 5.81 17.53
C GLN A 88 -11.72 5.80 16.71
N ARG A 89 -12.38 4.64 16.56
CA ARG A 89 -13.68 4.55 15.87
C ARG A 89 -14.78 5.20 16.70
N MET A 90 -14.84 4.88 17.99
CA MET A 90 -15.83 5.44 18.90
C MET A 90 -15.66 6.97 19.07
N LEU A 91 -14.42 7.45 19.21
CA LEU A 91 -14.12 8.89 19.24
C LEU A 91 -14.51 9.58 17.93
N THR A 92 -14.22 8.97 16.78
CA THR A 92 -14.62 9.52 15.48
C THR A 92 -16.14 9.70 15.38
N LEU A 93 -16.90 8.68 15.82
CA LEU A 93 -18.35 8.76 15.85
C LEU A 93 -18.82 9.85 16.82
N LEU A 94 -18.25 9.91 18.03
CA LEU A 94 -18.59 10.94 19.01
C LEU A 94 -18.36 12.34 18.44
N SER A 95 -17.17 12.61 17.90
CA SER A 95 -16.83 13.92 17.32
C SER A 95 -17.68 14.29 16.10
N PHE A 96 -18.19 13.32 15.34
CA PHE A 96 -19.08 13.61 14.20
C PHE A 96 -20.51 13.92 14.63
N PHE A 97 -21.06 13.15 15.59
CA PHE A 97 -22.45 13.29 16.04
C PHE A 97 -22.64 14.38 17.09
N LYS A 98 -21.65 14.57 17.97
CA LYS A 98 -21.60 15.56 19.05
C LYS A 98 -20.26 16.32 18.99
N PRO A 99 -20.03 17.14 17.94
CA PRO A 99 -18.83 17.95 17.86
C PRO A 99 -18.80 18.99 18.99
N ASP A 100 -17.61 19.31 19.48
CA ASP A 100 -17.42 20.41 20.43
C ASP A 100 -17.84 21.74 19.79
N GLU A 101 -18.39 22.66 20.58
CA GLU A 101 -18.88 23.95 20.08
C GLU A 101 -17.78 24.79 19.41
N ASP A 102 -16.53 24.62 19.87
CA ASP A 102 -15.33 25.33 19.38
C ASP A 102 -14.52 24.53 18.33
N GLU A 103 -15.05 23.42 17.81
CA GLU A 103 -14.34 22.57 16.83
C GLU A 103 -14.10 23.33 15.52
N LYS A 104 -12.85 23.74 15.29
CA LYS A 104 -12.43 24.52 14.12
C LYS A 104 -12.41 23.70 12.83
N SER A 105 -12.34 22.37 12.93
CA SER A 105 -12.18 21.47 11.80
C SER A 105 -13.13 20.28 11.90
N PRO A 106 -14.46 20.50 11.83
CA PRO A 106 -15.44 19.45 12.04
C PRO A 106 -15.28 18.32 11.01
N LEU A 107 -15.64 17.11 11.41
CA LEU A 107 -15.67 15.94 10.53
C LEU A 107 -16.76 16.09 9.48
N LEU A 108 -16.43 15.68 8.25
CA LEU A 108 -17.30 15.85 7.10
C LEU A 108 -17.51 14.52 6.37
N ILE A 109 -18.73 14.33 5.87
CA ILE A 109 -19.06 13.24 4.96
C ILE A 109 -19.24 13.80 3.56
N ASP A 110 -18.64 13.14 2.56
CA ASP A 110 -18.85 13.47 1.15
C ASP A 110 -20.11 12.78 0.64
N ILE A 111 -21.05 13.57 0.14
CA ILE A 111 -22.25 13.12 -0.54
C ILE A 111 -22.32 13.87 -1.86
N PHE A 112 -22.21 13.13 -2.97
CA PHE A 112 -22.24 13.69 -4.32
C PHE A 112 -21.24 14.85 -4.52
N LYS A 113 -20.01 14.73 -4.00
CA LYS A 113 -18.93 15.74 -4.06
C LYS A 113 -19.18 17.00 -3.24
N LYS A 114 -20.15 16.97 -2.33
CA LYS A 114 -20.40 18.02 -1.35
C LYS A 114 -20.17 17.46 0.04
N LYS A 115 -19.53 18.27 0.89
CA LYS A 115 -19.15 17.87 2.24
C LYS A 115 -20.15 18.40 3.27
N TYR A 116 -20.61 17.53 4.17
CA TYR A 116 -21.64 17.83 5.17
C TYR A 116 -21.18 17.45 6.57
N THR A 117 -21.42 18.34 7.54
CA THR A 117 -21.45 17.99 8.97
C THR A 117 -22.71 17.18 9.29
N TYR A 118 -22.75 16.48 10.43
CA TYR A 118 -23.97 15.77 10.85
C TYR A 118 -25.20 16.69 10.96
N LYS A 119 -25.03 17.91 11.49
CA LYS A 119 -26.13 18.90 11.61
C LYS A 119 -26.69 19.30 10.24
N GLN A 120 -25.83 19.57 9.27
CA GLN A 120 -26.25 19.86 7.89
C GLN A 120 -26.90 18.64 7.24
N LEU A 121 -26.30 17.46 7.42
CA LEU A 121 -26.80 16.20 6.88
C LEU A 121 -28.22 15.91 7.37
N LYS A 122 -28.49 16.09 8.66
CA LYS A 122 -29.81 15.87 9.25
C LYS A 122 -30.88 16.83 8.69
N LYS A 123 -30.49 18.06 8.35
CA LYS A 123 -31.38 19.07 7.77
C LYS A 123 -31.63 18.85 6.28
N GLU A 124 -30.58 18.58 5.52
CA GLU A 124 -30.62 18.56 4.04
C GLU A 124 -30.84 17.16 3.47
N HIS A 125 -30.40 16.11 4.18
CA HIS A 125 -30.48 14.71 3.77
C HIS A 125 -30.92 13.79 4.94
N PRO A 126 -32.13 13.98 5.51
CA PRO A 126 -32.56 13.29 6.73
C PRO A 126 -32.57 11.75 6.60
N ASN A 127 -32.86 11.22 5.41
CA ASN A 127 -32.83 9.77 5.16
C ASN A 127 -31.41 9.20 5.26
N ILE A 128 -30.41 9.93 4.75
CA ILE A 128 -29.00 9.51 4.83
C ILE A 128 -28.53 9.63 6.29
N ALA A 129 -28.88 10.71 6.99
CA ALA A 129 -28.59 10.83 8.42
C ALA A 129 -29.16 9.64 9.22
N LYS A 130 -30.41 9.24 8.95
CA LYS A 130 -31.05 8.09 9.60
C LYS A 130 -30.37 6.76 9.25
N GLN A 131 -29.90 6.59 8.02
CA GLN A 131 -29.11 5.41 7.63
C GLN A 131 -27.84 5.29 8.46
N ILE A 132 -27.08 6.39 8.61
CA ILE A 132 -25.86 6.41 9.43
C ILE A 132 -26.18 6.17 10.92
N GLU A 133 -27.24 6.80 11.44
CA GLU A 133 -27.72 6.58 12.82
C GLU A 133 -28.05 5.11 13.11
N ASN A 134 -28.62 4.41 12.13
CA ASN A 134 -29.08 3.03 12.25
C ASN A 134 -28.01 1.99 11.93
N TYR A 135 -26.85 2.38 11.42
CA TYR A 135 -25.75 1.46 11.11
C TYR A 135 -25.40 0.63 12.35
N GLU A 136 -25.32 -0.69 12.20
CA GLU A 136 -25.11 -1.62 13.31
C GLU A 136 -23.62 -1.84 13.59
N LEU A 137 -23.22 -1.56 14.81
CA LEU A 137 -21.89 -1.77 15.35
C LEU A 137 -21.84 -3.09 16.12
N ASN A 138 -20.87 -3.93 15.77
CA ASN A 138 -20.66 -5.21 16.41
C ASN A 138 -19.62 -5.12 17.53
N PHE A 139 -20.06 -5.36 18.76
CA PHE A 139 -19.23 -5.41 19.96
C PHE A 139 -18.99 -6.86 20.41
N VAL A 140 -17.76 -7.11 20.86
CA VAL A 140 -17.39 -8.29 21.66
C VAL A 140 -17.07 -7.79 23.05
N VAL A 141 -17.85 -8.21 24.03
CA VAL A 141 -17.69 -7.80 25.42
C VAL A 141 -17.20 -9.00 26.23
N TYR A 142 -16.05 -8.86 26.87
CA TYR A 142 -15.51 -9.84 27.80
C TYR A 142 -16.09 -9.58 29.20
N LYS A 143 -16.52 -10.65 29.86
CA LYS A 143 -17.15 -10.56 31.17
C LYS A 143 -16.08 -10.43 32.25
N GLN A 144 -16.37 -9.63 33.27
CA GLN A 144 -15.42 -9.33 34.34
C GLN A 144 -14.92 -10.58 35.08
N GLU A 145 -15.78 -11.59 35.26
CA GLU A 145 -15.48 -12.82 36.02
C GLU A 145 -14.24 -13.57 35.51
N ASP A 146 -13.81 -13.30 34.28
CA ASP A 146 -12.70 -13.97 33.59
C ASP A 146 -11.57 -13.01 33.18
N LEU A 147 -11.56 -11.76 33.67
CA LEU A 147 -10.61 -10.72 33.24
C LEU A 147 -9.65 -10.32 34.36
N ASP A 148 -8.36 -10.60 34.17
CA ASP A 148 -7.28 -9.88 34.82
C ASP A 148 -6.61 -8.90 33.84
N GLU A 149 -5.84 -7.94 34.36
CA GLU A 149 -5.18 -6.92 33.55
C GLU A 149 -4.22 -7.53 32.50
N ASP A 150 -3.52 -8.61 32.86
CA ASP A 150 -2.58 -9.30 31.96
C ASP A 150 -3.30 -9.89 30.75
N PHE A 151 -4.46 -10.48 30.96
CA PHE A 151 -5.28 -11.06 29.91
C PHE A 151 -5.89 -9.98 29.01
N VAL A 152 -6.35 -8.85 29.56
CA VAL A 152 -6.81 -7.69 28.76
C VAL A 152 -5.69 -7.17 27.86
N ARG A 153 -4.46 -7.02 28.39
CA ARG A 153 -3.28 -6.60 27.63
C ARG A 153 -2.91 -7.62 26.54
N GLU A 154 -3.05 -8.91 26.81
CA GLU A 154 -2.83 -9.97 25.81
C GLU A 154 -3.87 -9.94 24.68
N ILE A 155 -5.15 -9.69 24.99
CA ILE A 155 -6.20 -9.48 23.97
C ILE A 155 -5.82 -8.29 23.08
N PHE A 156 -5.49 -7.14 23.69
CA PHE A 156 -5.08 -5.96 22.94
C PHE A 156 -3.91 -6.25 22.01
N ARG A 157 -2.84 -6.89 22.50
CA ARG A 157 -1.67 -7.28 21.69
C ARG A 157 -2.04 -8.14 20.49
N ARG A 158 -2.94 -9.13 20.66
CA ARG A 158 -3.38 -10.02 19.58
C ARG A 158 -4.18 -9.30 18.51
N LEU A 159 -5.01 -8.32 18.89
CA LEU A 159 -5.76 -7.51 17.95
C LEU A 159 -4.84 -6.64 17.07
N GLN A 160 -3.67 -6.26 17.57
CA GLN A 160 -2.69 -5.47 16.81
C GLN A 160 -1.77 -6.30 15.88
N LEU A 161 -1.92 -7.63 15.82
CA LEU A 161 -1.07 -8.49 14.97
C LEU A 161 -1.37 -8.37 13.46
N GLY A 162 -2.41 -7.62 13.07
CA GLY A 162 -2.78 -7.43 11.67
C GLY A 162 -1.69 -6.76 10.83
N ILE A 163 -1.34 -7.36 9.68
CA ILE A 163 -0.39 -6.79 8.71
C ILE A 163 -1.16 -5.98 7.68
N ARG A 164 -0.83 -4.69 7.55
CA ARG A 164 -1.41 -3.83 6.50
C ARG A 164 -1.05 -4.33 5.11
N LEU A 165 -1.99 -4.22 4.17
CA LEU A 165 -1.72 -4.48 2.76
C LEU A 165 -0.61 -3.57 2.24
N ASN A 166 0.27 -4.13 1.42
CA ASN A 166 1.29 -3.33 0.74
C ASN A 166 0.75 -2.76 -0.57
N SER A 167 1.53 -1.90 -1.23
CA SER A 167 1.11 -1.28 -2.49
C SER A 167 0.77 -2.28 -3.59
N GLY A 168 1.46 -3.42 -3.67
CA GLY A 168 1.17 -4.45 -4.67
C GLY A 168 -0.16 -5.17 -4.42
N GLU A 169 -0.48 -5.47 -3.16
CA GLU A 169 -1.75 -6.06 -2.76
C GLU A 169 -2.92 -5.09 -2.92
N LEU A 170 -2.71 -3.79 -2.59
CA LEU A 170 -3.69 -2.73 -2.82
C LEU A 170 -4.01 -2.54 -4.32
N LEU A 171 -3.01 -2.65 -5.20
CA LEU A 171 -3.26 -2.66 -6.65
C LEU A 171 -3.99 -3.93 -7.10
N ASN A 172 -3.66 -5.10 -6.53
CA ASN A 172 -4.34 -6.35 -6.87
C ASN A 172 -5.82 -6.34 -6.46
N SER A 173 -6.19 -5.60 -5.41
CA SER A 173 -7.60 -5.44 -5.01
C SER A 173 -8.42 -4.56 -5.94
N GLN A 174 -7.79 -3.80 -6.85
CA GLN A 174 -8.52 -3.06 -7.88
C GLN A 174 -9.04 -3.98 -8.99
N THR A 175 -9.92 -3.44 -9.83
CA THR A 175 -10.50 -4.10 -11.00
C THR A 175 -10.09 -3.39 -12.29
N GLY A 176 -10.18 -4.07 -13.43
CA GLY A 176 -9.97 -3.45 -14.75
C GLY A 176 -8.95 -4.18 -15.62
N SER A 177 -8.93 -3.83 -16.90
CA SER A 177 -8.12 -4.53 -17.91
C SER A 177 -6.61 -4.45 -17.63
N ILE A 178 -6.11 -3.30 -17.19
CA ILE A 178 -4.70 -3.11 -16.86
C ILE A 178 -4.29 -3.97 -15.66
N ARG A 179 -5.14 -4.00 -14.63
CA ARG A 179 -4.93 -4.87 -13.47
C ARG A 179 -4.86 -6.33 -13.92
N ASP A 180 -5.77 -6.78 -14.76
CA ASP A 180 -5.76 -8.17 -15.24
C ASP A 180 -4.55 -8.47 -16.14
N PHE A 181 -4.11 -7.52 -16.98
CA PHE A 181 -2.86 -7.63 -17.73
C PHE A 181 -1.66 -7.83 -16.79
N ILE A 182 -1.53 -6.98 -15.77
CA ILE A 182 -0.38 -7.01 -14.85
C ILE A 182 -0.39 -8.25 -13.96
N PHE A 183 -1.53 -8.58 -13.36
CA PHE A 183 -1.60 -9.58 -12.29
C PHE A 183 -1.98 -10.97 -12.76
N LYS A 184 -2.75 -11.12 -13.85
CA LYS A 184 -3.17 -12.41 -14.39
C LYS A 184 -2.41 -12.81 -15.64
N GLU A 185 -2.26 -11.89 -16.60
CA GLU A 185 -1.66 -12.23 -17.90
C GLU A 185 -0.12 -12.31 -17.82
N VAL A 186 0.54 -11.24 -17.36
CA VAL A 186 2.00 -11.22 -17.20
C VAL A 186 2.40 -11.89 -15.89
N GLY A 187 1.77 -11.49 -14.78
CA GLY A 187 1.99 -12.10 -13.47
C GLY A 187 3.42 -11.92 -12.93
N LYS A 188 3.76 -12.68 -11.87
CA LYS A 188 5.07 -12.58 -11.19
C LYS A 188 6.22 -13.23 -11.98
N ASP A 189 5.90 -14.15 -12.88
CA ASP A 189 6.87 -14.96 -13.64
C ASP A 189 6.77 -14.67 -15.15
N GLY A 190 6.25 -13.50 -15.50
CA GLY A 190 6.16 -13.03 -16.87
C GLY A 190 7.54 -12.83 -17.52
N PRO A 191 7.56 -12.64 -18.85
CA PRO A 191 8.80 -12.37 -19.59
C PRO A 191 9.61 -11.24 -18.95
N PHE A 192 10.94 -11.35 -18.99
CA PHE A 192 11.92 -10.50 -18.30
C PHE A 192 11.91 -10.68 -16.78
N PHE A 193 10.76 -10.52 -16.11
CA PHE A 193 10.66 -10.55 -14.65
C PHE A 193 11.09 -11.88 -14.02
N LYS A 194 10.77 -13.02 -14.65
CA LYS A 194 11.12 -14.36 -14.11
C LYS A 194 12.62 -14.52 -13.85
N ASN A 195 13.46 -13.90 -14.68
CA ASN A 195 14.92 -13.98 -14.59
C ASN A 195 15.53 -12.87 -13.70
N THR A 196 14.74 -11.90 -13.23
CA THR A 196 15.24 -10.83 -12.35
C THR A 196 15.34 -11.26 -10.89
N LYS A 197 16.24 -10.62 -10.14
CA LYS A 197 16.33 -10.76 -8.67
C LYS A 197 15.38 -9.83 -7.91
N LEU A 198 14.42 -9.22 -8.60
CA LEU A 198 13.33 -8.49 -7.96
C LEU A 198 12.55 -9.42 -7.04
N SER A 199 12.26 -8.93 -5.83
CA SER A 199 11.37 -9.65 -4.90
C SER A 199 10.03 -9.94 -5.57
N TYR A 200 9.63 -11.22 -5.58
CA TYR A 200 8.31 -11.66 -6.02
C TYR A 200 7.28 -11.66 -4.88
N LYS A 201 7.72 -11.47 -3.62
CA LYS A 201 6.84 -11.47 -2.45
C LYS A 201 5.86 -10.30 -2.52
N ARG A 202 4.62 -10.54 -2.09
CA ARG A 202 3.55 -9.54 -1.96
C ARG A 202 3.46 -8.63 -3.20
N PHE A 203 3.43 -9.25 -4.38
CA PHE A 203 3.24 -8.60 -5.70
C PHE A 203 4.26 -7.51 -6.08
N SER A 204 5.50 -7.59 -5.58
CA SER A 204 6.52 -6.56 -5.87
C SER A 204 6.92 -6.47 -7.36
N ARG A 205 7.00 -7.61 -8.08
CA ARG A 205 7.23 -7.62 -9.55
C ARG A 205 6.06 -7.00 -10.32
N GLN A 206 4.82 -7.33 -9.96
CA GLN A 206 3.63 -6.72 -10.54
C GLN A 206 3.53 -5.22 -10.28
N PHE A 207 3.91 -4.76 -9.08
CA PHE A 207 3.98 -3.32 -8.81
C PHE A 207 5.03 -2.64 -9.70
N THR A 208 6.16 -3.29 -9.96
CA THR A 208 7.18 -2.78 -10.89
C THR A 208 6.65 -2.70 -12.31
N LEU A 209 5.91 -3.72 -12.76
CA LEU A 209 5.23 -3.70 -14.05
C LEU A 209 4.17 -2.58 -14.12
N ALA A 210 3.45 -2.31 -13.03
CA ALA A 210 2.51 -1.19 -12.98
C ALA A 210 3.22 0.17 -13.17
N GLN A 211 4.43 0.34 -12.61
CA GLN A 211 5.26 1.54 -12.82
C GLN A 211 5.75 1.67 -14.27
N ILE A 212 6.02 0.54 -14.93
CA ILE A 212 6.32 0.48 -16.36
C ILE A 212 5.09 0.88 -17.17
N CYS A 213 3.92 0.29 -16.90
CA CYS A 213 2.69 0.56 -17.63
C CYS A 213 2.33 2.05 -17.59
N ILE A 214 2.25 2.67 -16.40
CA ILE A 214 1.88 4.09 -16.30
C ILE A 214 2.84 4.99 -17.08
N ASN A 215 4.16 4.75 -17.02
CA ASN A 215 5.14 5.55 -17.77
C ASN A 215 5.10 5.27 -19.27
N SER A 216 4.93 4.02 -19.69
CA SER A 216 4.81 3.67 -21.12
C SER A 216 3.57 4.29 -21.75
N PHE A 217 2.42 4.27 -21.05
CA PHE A 217 1.18 4.90 -21.51
C PHE A 217 1.33 6.42 -21.58
N LYS A 218 1.71 7.05 -20.45
CA LYS A 218 1.78 8.52 -20.37
C LYS A 218 2.86 9.12 -21.27
N ARG A 219 4.00 8.43 -21.44
CA ARG A 219 5.02 8.88 -22.41
C ARG A 219 4.51 8.84 -23.85
N LYS A 220 3.67 7.86 -24.20
CA LYS A 220 3.07 7.77 -25.55
C LYS A 220 2.02 8.86 -25.78
N SER A 221 1.20 9.19 -24.78
CA SER A 221 0.12 10.18 -24.91
C SER A 221 0.59 11.63 -24.71
N GLU A 222 1.48 11.87 -23.76
CA GLU A 222 1.88 13.22 -23.30
C GLU A 222 3.34 13.55 -23.64
N GLY A 223 4.14 12.57 -24.07
CA GLY A 223 5.55 12.76 -24.43
C GLY A 223 6.51 12.83 -23.24
N ASP A 224 6.04 12.64 -22.01
CA ASP A 224 6.84 12.78 -20.80
C ASP A 224 6.66 11.65 -19.78
N PHE A 225 7.59 11.55 -18.83
CA PHE A 225 7.52 10.65 -17.69
C PHE A 225 6.62 11.22 -16.61
N VAL A 226 5.96 10.34 -15.86
CA VAL A 226 5.07 10.72 -14.76
C VAL A 226 5.51 10.09 -13.45
N ARG A 227 5.00 10.66 -12.35
CA ARG A 227 5.23 10.09 -11.03
C ARG A 227 4.50 8.75 -10.92
N ALA A 228 5.20 7.73 -10.43
CA ALA A 228 4.69 6.36 -10.36
C ALA A 228 4.59 5.85 -8.91
N ARG A 229 3.97 6.64 -8.02
CA ARG A 229 3.61 6.19 -6.67
C ARG A 229 2.27 5.46 -6.71
N LEU A 230 1.91 4.80 -5.61
CA LEU A 230 0.66 4.02 -5.51
C LEU A 230 -0.56 4.83 -5.94
N ALA A 231 -0.75 6.05 -5.41
CA ALA A 231 -1.90 6.89 -5.75
C ALA A 231 -1.97 7.22 -7.25
N ASP A 232 -0.84 7.50 -7.88
CA ASP A 232 -0.77 7.80 -9.32
C ASP A 232 -1.16 6.56 -10.16
N ILE A 233 -0.70 5.38 -9.74
CA ILE A 233 -1.04 4.11 -10.40
C ILE A 233 -2.52 3.75 -10.21
N GLN A 234 -3.07 4.00 -9.02
CA GLN A 234 -4.50 3.77 -8.75
C GLN A 234 -5.35 4.66 -9.64
N TYR A 235 -5.00 5.94 -9.76
CA TYR A 235 -5.66 6.87 -10.67
C TYR A 235 -5.54 6.42 -12.13
N PHE A 236 -4.35 5.98 -12.55
CA PHE A 236 -4.14 5.40 -13.89
C PHE A 236 -5.02 4.17 -14.15
N PHE A 237 -5.19 3.27 -13.16
CA PHE A 237 -6.08 2.11 -13.31
C PHE A 237 -7.54 2.52 -13.43
N GLU A 238 -7.94 3.63 -12.79
CA GLU A 238 -9.29 4.19 -12.90
C GLU A 238 -9.53 4.85 -14.27
N GLU A 239 -8.58 5.69 -14.74
CA GLU A 239 -8.65 6.36 -16.04
C GLU A 239 -8.71 5.34 -17.20
N GLU A 240 -7.85 4.33 -17.17
CA GLU A 240 -7.64 3.37 -18.27
C GLU A 240 -8.28 2.00 -17.98
N GLY A 241 -9.19 1.93 -17.00
CA GLY A 241 -9.70 0.66 -16.43
C GLY A 241 -10.50 -0.23 -17.39
N LYS A 242 -10.91 0.30 -18.55
CA LYS A 242 -11.76 -0.39 -19.54
C LYS A 242 -11.17 -0.40 -20.95
N ILE A 243 -9.85 -0.55 -21.08
CA ILE A 243 -9.21 -0.74 -22.38
C ILE A 243 -9.37 -2.17 -22.91
N SER A 244 -9.26 -2.34 -24.24
CA SER A 244 -9.25 -3.65 -24.88
C SER A 244 -8.04 -4.47 -24.47
N LYS A 245 -8.16 -5.80 -24.41
CA LYS A 245 -6.99 -6.69 -24.21
C LYS A 245 -5.94 -6.52 -25.32
N ASN A 246 -6.38 -6.15 -26.52
CA ASN A 246 -5.53 -5.91 -27.69
C ASN A 246 -5.18 -4.42 -27.85
N ASP A 247 -5.27 -3.62 -26.79
CA ASP A 247 -4.82 -2.23 -26.79
C ASP A 247 -3.37 -2.10 -27.29
N GLU A 248 -3.10 -1.06 -28.07
CA GLU A 248 -1.79 -0.83 -28.70
C GLU A 248 -0.68 -0.69 -27.66
N ASN A 249 -0.95 -0.03 -26.53
CA ASN A 249 0.04 0.11 -25.47
C ASN A 249 0.32 -1.21 -24.78
N LEU A 250 -0.72 -2.02 -24.49
CA LEU A 250 -0.52 -3.35 -23.92
C LEU A 250 0.26 -4.26 -24.88
N ASN A 251 -0.04 -4.23 -26.18
CA ASN A 251 0.69 -5.00 -27.19
C ASN A 251 2.17 -4.58 -27.26
N ARG A 252 2.45 -3.28 -27.27
CA ARG A 252 3.82 -2.75 -27.22
C ARG A 252 4.56 -3.25 -25.98
N ILE A 253 3.93 -3.17 -24.80
CA ILE A 253 4.54 -3.64 -23.55
C ILE A 253 4.83 -5.14 -23.60
N ARG A 254 3.92 -5.97 -24.12
CA ARG A 254 4.16 -7.41 -24.31
C ARG A 254 5.36 -7.68 -25.20
N GLU A 255 5.45 -6.98 -26.32
CA GLU A 255 6.55 -7.14 -27.28
C GLU A 255 7.89 -6.80 -26.64
N ILE A 256 7.97 -5.65 -25.95
CA ILE A 256 9.20 -5.20 -25.30
C ILE A 256 9.60 -6.16 -24.17
N LEU A 257 8.66 -6.62 -23.33
CA LEU A 257 8.97 -7.59 -22.27
C LEU A 257 9.51 -8.91 -22.84
N LYS A 258 8.98 -9.39 -23.97
CA LYS A 258 9.53 -10.57 -24.67
C LYS A 258 10.93 -10.32 -25.22
N ALA A 259 11.16 -9.14 -25.82
CA ALA A 259 12.47 -8.76 -26.32
C ALA A 259 13.51 -8.64 -25.21
N MET A 260 13.11 -8.09 -24.06
CA MET A 260 13.93 -8.04 -22.85
C MET A 260 14.24 -9.45 -22.33
N ASP A 261 13.26 -10.35 -22.28
CA ASP A 261 13.46 -11.74 -21.86
C ASP A 261 14.51 -12.45 -22.72
N ALA A 262 14.40 -12.28 -24.04
CA ALA A 262 15.35 -12.86 -25.00
C ALA A 262 16.75 -12.22 -24.91
N SER A 263 16.83 -10.91 -24.67
CA SER A 263 18.09 -10.17 -24.69
C SER A 263 18.88 -10.26 -23.39
N PHE A 264 18.20 -10.19 -22.24
CA PHE A 264 18.84 -10.32 -20.93
C PHE A 264 19.00 -11.80 -20.52
N GLY A 265 17.99 -12.64 -20.77
CA GLY A 265 17.99 -14.03 -20.30
C GLY A 265 18.33 -14.13 -18.80
N VAL A 266 19.21 -15.08 -18.45
CA VAL A 266 19.67 -15.32 -17.08
C VAL A 266 20.46 -14.13 -16.50
N THR A 267 21.11 -13.31 -17.34
CA THR A 267 21.88 -12.14 -16.84
C THR A 267 20.99 -11.07 -16.19
N ALA A 268 19.66 -11.12 -16.41
CA ALA A 268 18.70 -10.29 -15.71
C ALA A 268 18.76 -10.43 -14.17
N GLU A 269 19.41 -11.47 -13.62
CA GLU A 269 19.61 -11.65 -12.18
C GLU A 269 20.36 -10.48 -11.52
N SER A 270 21.17 -9.72 -12.27
CA SER A 270 21.80 -8.49 -11.76
C SER A 270 20.79 -7.36 -11.49
N ILE A 271 19.59 -7.43 -12.06
CA ILE A 271 18.51 -6.46 -11.85
C ILE A 271 17.77 -6.82 -10.56
N SER A 272 18.12 -6.12 -9.48
CA SER A 272 17.62 -6.38 -8.14
C SER A 272 16.72 -5.26 -7.56
N SER A 273 16.59 -4.13 -8.27
CA SER A 273 15.76 -3.00 -7.84
C SER A 273 14.68 -2.63 -8.87
N ARG A 274 13.53 -2.15 -8.39
CA ARG A 274 12.42 -1.71 -9.26
C ARG A 274 12.86 -0.57 -10.18
N ALA A 275 13.62 0.37 -9.63
CA ALA A 275 14.15 1.51 -10.35
C ALA A 275 15.01 1.07 -11.55
N THR A 276 15.92 0.11 -11.36
CA THR A 276 16.75 -0.43 -12.46
C THR A 276 15.90 -1.17 -13.51
N ALA A 277 14.91 -1.95 -13.08
CA ALA A 277 14.03 -2.65 -14.02
C ALA A 277 13.19 -1.69 -14.88
N VAL A 278 12.62 -0.65 -14.26
CA VAL A 278 11.87 0.41 -14.94
C VAL A 278 12.78 1.15 -15.95
N SER A 279 14.00 1.53 -15.54
CA SER A 279 14.95 2.20 -16.45
C SER A 279 15.34 1.33 -17.64
N ALA A 280 15.61 0.04 -17.43
CA ALA A 280 15.95 -0.87 -18.52
C ALA A 280 14.81 -0.99 -19.53
N TYR A 281 13.57 -1.14 -19.05
CA TYR A 281 12.38 -1.23 -19.89
C TYR A 281 12.19 0.05 -20.72
N LEU A 282 12.18 1.22 -20.07
CA LEU A 282 11.87 2.50 -20.74
C LEU A 282 12.92 2.86 -21.79
N PHE A 283 14.18 2.47 -21.57
CA PHE A 283 15.24 2.68 -22.56
C PHE A 283 15.04 1.77 -23.78
N ILE A 284 14.73 0.49 -23.58
CA ILE A 284 14.46 -0.43 -24.69
C ILE A 284 13.20 -0.02 -25.45
N GLU A 285 12.17 0.45 -24.77
CA GLU A 285 11.00 1.05 -25.41
C GLU A 285 11.40 2.21 -26.33
N ASN A 286 12.29 3.10 -25.88
CA ASN A 286 12.80 4.19 -26.71
C ASN A 286 13.57 3.67 -27.93
N LEU A 287 14.38 2.61 -27.80
CA LEU A 287 15.05 1.98 -28.95
C LEU A 287 14.05 1.48 -29.98
N TYR A 288 12.93 0.89 -29.55
CA TYR A 288 11.86 0.46 -30.44
C TYR A 288 11.19 1.64 -31.15
N GLN A 289 10.92 2.72 -30.42
CA GLN A 289 10.33 3.95 -30.99
C GLN A 289 11.26 4.63 -32.00
N GLU A 290 12.58 4.58 -31.78
CA GLU A 290 13.59 5.13 -32.69
C GLU A 290 13.98 4.17 -33.84
N ASN A 291 13.27 3.04 -34.01
CA ASN A 291 13.59 1.98 -34.99
C ASN A 291 15.00 1.35 -34.84
N LYS A 292 15.54 1.35 -33.62
CA LYS A 292 16.86 0.80 -33.23
C LYS A 292 16.77 -0.50 -32.42
N LYS A 293 15.76 -1.33 -32.68
CA LYS A 293 15.49 -2.58 -31.93
C LYS A 293 16.61 -3.62 -32.05
N ASP A 294 17.43 -3.55 -33.09
CA ASP A 294 18.64 -4.38 -33.26
C ASP A 294 19.68 -4.11 -32.17
N LEU A 295 19.66 -2.93 -31.53
CA LEU A 295 20.56 -2.58 -30.44
C LEU A 295 20.14 -3.17 -29.09
N THR A 296 18.95 -3.79 -28.97
CA THR A 296 18.45 -4.30 -27.67
C THR A 296 19.40 -5.30 -27.02
N GLN A 297 20.00 -6.21 -27.79
CA GLN A 297 20.96 -7.18 -27.24
C GLN A 297 22.28 -6.51 -26.80
N LYS A 298 22.75 -5.50 -27.54
CA LYS A 298 23.93 -4.71 -27.14
C LYS A 298 23.65 -3.89 -25.90
N PHE A 299 22.45 -3.30 -25.80
CA PHE A 299 22.02 -2.56 -24.62
C PHE A 299 21.93 -3.47 -23.39
N ALA A 300 21.37 -4.67 -23.52
CA ALA A 300 21.32 -5.62 -22.40
C ALA A 300 22.73 -5.90 -21.84
N LYS A 301 23.71 -6.18 -22.69
CA LYS A 301 25.12 -6.39 -22.28
C LYS A 301 25.70 -5.16 -21.59
N PHE A 302 25.54 -3.98 -22.18
CA PHE A 302 25.95 -2.70 -21.59
C PHE A 302 25.32 -2.49 -20.21
N TYR A 303 24.02 -2.71 -20.10
CA TYR A 303 23.27 -2.43 -18.89
C TYR A 303 23.70 -3.34 -17.74
N ILE A 304 23.99 -4.62 -18.01
CA ILE A 304 24.55 -5.52 -17.01
C ILE A 304 25.94 -5.05 -16.54
N GLN A 305 26.83 -4.68 -17.46
CA GLN A 305 28.15 -4.14 -17.11
C GLN A 305 28.04 -2.84 -16.30
N LEU A 306 27.09 -1.96 -16.63
CA LEU A 306 26.79 -0.75 -15.86
C LEU A 306 26.37 -1.08 -14.42
N LEU A 307 25.50 -2.08 -14.24
CA LEU A 307 25.04 -2.49 -12.90
C LEU A 307 26.15 -3.16 -12.09
N GLU A 308 27.04 -3.91 -12.72
CA GLU A 308 28.22 -4.51 -12.10
C GLU A 308 29.21 -3.43 -11.64
N GLU A 309 29.46 -2.43 -12.48
CA GLU A 309 30.30 -1.26 -12.15
C GLU A 309 29.72 -0.48 -10.95
N ILE A 310 28.40 -0.25 -10.93
CA ILE A 310 27.71 0.36 -9.79
C ILE A 310 27.89 -0.47 -8.53
N LYS A 311 27.72 -1.79 -8.64
CA LYS A 311 27.86 -2.71 -7.50
C LYS A 311 29.28 -2.66 -6.93
N HIS A 312 30.30 -2.65 -7.77
CA HIS A 312 31.70 -2.49 -7.36
C HIS A 312 31.92 -1.16 -6.62
N ASN A 313 31.49 -0.04 -7.20
CA ASN A 313 31.61 1.28 -6.57
C ASN A 313 30.84 1.39 -5.23
N MET A 314 29.69 0.73 -5.11
CA MET A 314 28.96 0.64 -3.85
C MET A 314 29.70 -0.19 -2.79
N GLN A 315 30.47 -1.20 -3.19
CA GLN A 315 31.32 -1.98 -2.28
C GLN A 315 32.52 -1.18 -1.77
N LEU A 316 33.11 -0.33 -2.60
CA LEU A 316 34.16 0.63 -2.17
C LEU A 316 33.60 1.59 -1.11
N LEU A 317 32.44 2.20 -1.38
CA LEU A 317 31.78 3.08 -0.43
C LEU A 317 31.45 2.40 0.91
N ALA A 318 31.04 1.12 0.87
CA ALA A 318 30.78 0.34 2.08
C ALA A 318 32.05 0.10 2.93
N LYS A 319 33.24 0.21 2.34
CA LYS A 319 34.54 0.16 3.00
C LYS A 319 35.12 1.54 3.33
N TYR A 320 34.32 2.61 3.17
CA TYR A 320 34.75 4.01 3.32
C TYR A 320 35.81 4.45 2.30
N GLU A 321 35.86 3.81 1.13
CA GLU A 321 36.74 4.17 0.02
C GLU A 321 35.98 5.03 -1.01
N SER A 322 36.70 5.92 -1.71
CA SER A 322 36.12 6.74 -2.77
C SER A 322 35.75 5.90 -4.00
N PRO A 323 34.61 6.19 -4.67
CA PRO A 323 34.22 5.47 -5.87
C PRO A 323 35.20 5.76 -7.02
N GLU A 324 35.60 4.72 -7.72
CA GLU A 324 36.46 4.79 -8.90
C GLU A 324 35.77 5.48 -10.08
N ASN A 325 34.43 5.37 -10.16
CA ASN A 325 33.62 5.94 -11.23
C ASN A 325 32.52 6.86 -10.70
N THR A 326 32.91 8.05 -10.23
CA THR A 326 32.00 9.09 -9.73
C THR A 326 30.91 9.48 -10.73
N LYS A 327 31.22 9.44 -12.04
CA LYS A 327 30.28 9.84 -13.10
C LYS A 327 29.02 8.98 -13.13
N ILE A 328 29.15 7.66 -12.99
CA ILE A 328 27.98 6.77 -12.89
C ILE A 328 27.24 6.98 -11.56
N MET A 329 28.00 7.18 -10.48
CA MET A 329 27.43 7.33 -9.16
C MET A 329 26.54 8.58 -9.07
N GLU A 330 27.01 9.70 -9.61
CA GLU A 330 26.28 10.97 -9.63
C GLU A 330 25.20 11.04 -10.73
N GLY A 331 25.51 10.51 -11.92
CA GLY A 331 24.66 10.61 -13.10
C GLY A 331 23.52 9.59 -13.14
N PHE A 332 23.66 8.43 -12.48
CA PHE A 332 22.68 7.36 -12.52
C PHE A 332 22.29 6.83 -11.14
N GLN A 333 23.27 6.37 -10.35
CA GLN A 333 22.99 5.69 -9.08
C GLN A 333 22.30 6.60 -8.06
N LYS A 334 22.67 7.88 -8.02
CA LYS A 334 21.99 8.91 -7.22
C LYS A 334 20.47 8.91 -7.46
N TYR A 335 20.05 8.86 -8.72
CA TYR A 335 18.62 8.88 -9.10
C TYR A 335 17.93 7.52 -8.98
N ILE A 336 18.68 6.43 -8.82
CA ILE A 336 18.15 5.14 -8.38
C ILE A 336 17.82 5.17 -6.88
N LEU A 337 18.66 5.82 -6.07
CA LEU A 337 18.51 5.88 -4.62
C LEU A 337 17.52 6.96 -4.15
N GLN A 338 17.50 8.10 -4.84
CA GLN A 338 16.72 9.27 -4.43
C GLN A 338 15.50 9.46 -5.31
N ALA A 339 14.31 9.42 -4.70
CA ALA A 339 13.04 9.75 -5.34
C ALA A 339 12.87 9.07 -6.72
N SER A 340 13.19 7.79 -6.79
CA SER A 340 13.41 7.06 -8.06
C SER A 340 12.18 6.85 -8.92
N VAL A 341 11.01 7.22 -8.41
CA VAL A 341 9.71 7.13 -9.11
C VAL A 341 9.20 8.51 -9.54
N GLU A 342 9.95 9.57 -9.27
CA GLU A 342 9.60 10.93 -9.70
C GLU A 342 10.00 11.16 -11.16
N PRO A 343 9.24 12.01 -11.91
CA PRO A 343 9.51 12.29 -13.32
C PRO A 343 10.96 12.71 -13.59
N TYR A 344 11.51 13.61 -12.76
CA TYR A 344 12.86 14.14 -12.95
C TYR A 344 13.93 13.04 -12.79
N SER A 345 13.75 12.13 -11.82
CA SER A 345 14.68 11.03 -11.57
C SER A 345 14.63 9.97 -12.68
N ILE A 346 13.45 9.73 -13.26
CA ILE A 346 13.30 8.87 -14.44
C ILE A 346 14.00 9.52 -15.64
N ARG A 347 13.74 10.81 -15.91
CA ARG A 347 14.35 11.57 -17.01
C ARG A 347 15.88 11.59 -16.92
N ARG A 348 16.44 11.89 -15.75
CA ARG A 348 17.89 11.92 -15.55
C ARG A 348 18.56 10.57 -15.81
N ARG A 349 17.91 9.48 -15.43
CA ARG A 349 18.40 8.12 -15.72
C ARG A 349 18.31 7.80 -17.21
N ASP A 350 17.23 8.18 -17.88
CA ASP A 350 17.05 7.99 -19.32
C ASP A 350 18.10 8.77 -20.14
N GLU A 351 18.30 10.06 -19.82
CA GLU A 351 19.34 10.92 -20.41
C GLU A 351 20.74 10.35 -20.19
N PHE A 352 21.04 9.91 -18.97
CA PHE A 352 22.31 9.27 -18.66
C PHE A 352 22.51 8.00 -19.50
N LEU A 353 21.52 7.10 -19.54
CA LEU A 353 21.61 5.86 -20.30
C LEU A 353 21.84 6.12 -21.78
N LYS A 354 21.19 7.15 -22.36
CA LYS A 354 21.40 7.53 -23.75
C LYS A 354 22.86 7.90 -24.01
N SER A 355 23.39 8.85 -23.24
CA SER A 355 24.78 9.28 -23.39
C SER A 355 25.81 8.18 -23.10
N ALA A 356 25.56 7.34 -22.08
CA ALA A 356 26.45 6.27 -21.68
C ALA A 356 26.43 5.10 -22.67
N PHE A 357 25.26 4.78 -23.24
CA PHE A 357 25.14 3.73 -24.25
C PHE A 357 25.76 4.16 -25.58
N ASP A 358 25.59 5.43 -25.99
CA ASP A 358 26.27 5.97 -27.18
C ASP A 358 27.80 5.93 -27.01
N PHE A 359 28.30 6.28 -25.82
CA PHE A 359 29.73 6.12 -25.49
C PHE A 359 30.16 4.64 -25.54
N TYR A 360 29.35 3.72 -25.02
CA TYR A 360 29.62 2.30 -25.06
C TYR A 360 29.69 1.76 -26.49
N LEU A 361 28.78 2.17 -27.38
CA LEU A 361 28.78 1.77 -28.78
C LEU A 361 30.04 2.25 -29.54
N THR A 362 30.61 3.39 -29.14
CA THR A 362 31.79 3.97 -29.79
C THR A 362 33.12 3.51 -29.18
N LYS A 363 33.18 3.28 -27.87
CA LYS A 363 34.44 2.97 -27.15
C LYS A 363 34.53 1.53 -26.63
N GLY A 364 33.42 0.80 -26.61
CA GLY A 364 33.37 -0.58 -26.10
C GLY A 364 33.58 -0.70 -24.58
N LYS A 365 33.56 0.41 -23.83
CA LYS A 365 33.74 0.44 -22.37
C LYS A 365 32.73 1.36 -21.70
N ILE A 366 32.52 1.15 -20.40
CA ILE A 366 31.60 1.94 -19.59
C ILE A 366 32.12 3.38 -19.43
N VAL A 367 31.23 4.36 -19.47
CA VAL A 367 31.64 5.77 -19.31
C VAL A 367 32.30 5.99 -17.95
N GLY A 368 33.45 6.67 -17.92
CA GLY A 368 34.20 6.94 -16.68
C GLY A 368 35.07 5.78 -16.19
N SER A 369 35.04 4.60 -16.82
CA SER A 369 36.01 3.54 -16.50
C SER A 369 37.41 3.97 -16.97
N LYS A 370 38.39 4.00 -16.06
CA LYS A 370 39.78 4.31 -16.38
C LYS A 370 40.29 3.44 -17.52
#